data_AF-A0A814H0D9-F1
#
_entry.id   AF-A0A814H0D9-F1
#
_cell.length_a   1.000
_cell.length_b   1.000
_cell.length_c   1.000
_cell.angle_alpha   90.00
_cell.angle_beta   90.00
_cell.angle_gamma   90.00
#
_symmetry.space_group_name_H-M   'P 1'
#
loop_
_entity.id
_entity.type
_entity.pdbx_description
1 polymer ?
#
loop_
_entity_poly.entity_id
_entity_poly.type
_entity_poly.pdbx_seq_one_letter_code
_entity_poly.pdbx_strand_id
1 'polypeptide(L)'
;MENQYFPMKNLMTGPNSFDFSSIDAVLRNVASRNHHAIVRVYVDWPGQNLSISVPDFLWNGLTLYSGDVGQGLFPDYNNQTLINAMVTLIQALGRVYDGDIRIGFWQVGFLGHWGEWHTSPNTTYFASTSHQDQIIAAFTSSFTKTIIQLRYFAVTGSYNPTSLSVGFHDDSFDQDTYGLSWMFYNTSVAVGATNQWRSRVSLT
;
A
#
# COMPACT_ATOMS: atom_id res chain seq x y z
N MET A 1 -0.89 7.38 -17.29
CA MET A 1 -0.35 6.60 -16.16
C MET A 1 -1.01 5.23 -16.19
N GLU A 2 -0.35 4.20 -15.66
CA GLU A 2 -0.88 2.83 -15.65
C GLU A 2 -0.75 2.24 -14.24
N ASN A 3 -1.86 1.75 -13.66
CA ASN A 3 -1.84 1.08 -12.35
C ASN A 3 -1.25 -0.33 -12.47
N GLN A 4 -0.33 -0.67 -11.58
CA GLN A 4 0.41 -1.93 -11.57
C GLN A 4 0.47 -2.48 -10.15
N TYR A 5 -0.05 -3.69 -9.98
CA TYR A 5 -0.19 -4.35 -8.69
C TYR A 5 0.70 -5.58 -8.64
N PHE A 6 1.51 -5.71 -7.59
CA PHE A 6 2.45 -6.81 -7.44
C PHE A 6 2.18 -7.60 -6.16
N PRO A 7 2.01 -8.92 -6.23
CA PRO A 7 1.97 -9.74 -5.02
C PRO A 7 3.34 -9.72 -4.35
N MET A 8 3.38 -9.54 -3.03
CA MET A 8 4.61 -9.55 -2.24
C MET A 8 5.44 -10.83 -2.47
N LYS A 9 4.78 -11.98 -2.66
CA LYS A 9 5.40 -13.27 -2.97
C LYS A 9 6.38 -13.21 -4.14
N ASN A 10 6.05 -12.46 -5.19
CA ASN A 10 6.90 -12.37 -6.37
C ASN A 10 8.14 -11.49 -6.12
N LEU A 11 8.10 -10.64 -5.08
CA LEU A 11 9.14 -9.66 -4.81
C LEU A 11 10.11 -10.08 -3.71
N MET A 12 9.69 -10.99 -2.82
CA MET A 12 10.45 -11.42 -1.65
C MET A 12 10.48 -12.94 -1.55
N THR A 13 11.61 -13.53 -1.93
CA THR A 13 11.81 -14.99 -1.98
C THR A 13 12.39 -15.56 -0.69
N GLY A 14 12.89 -14.69 0.20
CA GLY A 14 13.40 -15.04 1.52
C GLY A 14 13.48 -13.81 2.43
N PRO A 15 13.83 -13.97 3.72
CA PRO A 15 13.84 -12.88 4.69
C PRO A 15 14.65 -11.64 4.29
N ASN A 16 15.70 -11.81 3.47
CA ASN A 16 16.52 -10.73 2.91
C ASN A 16 16.87 -10.99 1.44
N SER A 17 15.98 -11.68 0.70
CA SER A 17 16.20 -12.06 -0.70
C SER A 17 15.03 -11.56 -1.54
N PHE A 18 15.36 -10.82 -2.59
CA PHE A 18 14.39 -10.07 -3.39
C PHE A 18 14.55 -10.37 -4.87
N ASP A 19 13.43 -10.38 -5.59
CA ASP A 19 13.39 -10.44 -7.05
C ASP A 19 12.49 -9.31 -7.56
N PHE A 20 13.10 -8.28 -8.15
CA PHE A 20 12.36 -7.14 -8.69
C PHE A 20 12.21 -7.19 -10.22
N SER A 21 12.55 -8.32 -10.84
CA SER A 21 12.50 -8.48 -12.30
C SER A 21 11.10 -8.22 -12.88
N SER A 22 10.03 -8.57 -12.14
CA SER A 22 8.65 -8.29 -12.55
C SER A 22 8.35 -6.79 -12.58
N ILE A 23 8.84 -6.03 -11.60
CA ILE A 23 8.67 -4.57 -11.58
C ILE A 23 9.48 -3.97 -12.73
N ASP A 24 10.74 -4.38 -12.91
CA ASP A 24 11.60 -3.86 -13.97
C ASP A 24 11.05 -4.09 -15.38
N ALA A 25 10.45 -5.26 -15.61
CA ALA A 25 9.79 -5.59 -16.87
C ALA A 25 8.59 -4.68 -17.13
N VAL A 26 7.74 -4.48 -16.12
CA VAL A 26 6.57 -3.60 -16.21
C VAL A 26 7.00 -2.15 -16.43
N LEU A 27 7.96 -1.63 -15.66
CA LEU A 27 8.41 -0.24 -15.81
C LEU A 27 9.02 0.02 -17.19
N ARG A 28 9.79 -0.92 -17.76
CA ARG A 28 10.29 -0.80 -19.14
C ARG A 28 9.15 -0.77 -20.16
N ASN A 29 8.15 -1.62 -19.97
CA ASN A 29 7.01 -1.72 -20.87
C ASN A 29 6.12 -0.46 -20.82
N VAL A 30 5.81 0.03 -19.62
CA VAL A 30 5.06 1.28 -19.41
C VAL A 30 5.82 2.48 -20.01
N ALA A 31 7.13 2.58 -19.74
CA ALA A 31 7.96 3.65 -20.28
C ALA A 31 8.06 3.61 -21.82
N SER A 32 8.06 2.42 -22.45
CA SER A 32 8.06 2.30 -23.92
C SER A 32 6.81 2.88 -24.59
N ARG A 33 5.74 3.10 -23.82
CA ARG A 33 4.52 3.81 -24.26
C ARG A 33 4.48 5.28 -23.82
N ASN A 34 5.60 5.82 -23.34
CA ASN A 34 5.69 7.18 -22.76
C ASN A 34 4.72 7.41 -21.59
N HIS A 35 4.43 6.35 -20.83
CA HIS A 35 3.60 6.43 -19.64
C HIS A 35 4.45 6.30 -18.37
N HIS A 36 3.85 6.65 -17.25
CA HIS A 36 4.40 6.40 -15.91
C HIS A 36 3.56 5.34 -15.20
N ALA A 37 4.20 4.49 -14.42
CA ALA A 37 3.51 3.49 -13.61
C ALA A 37 3.04 4.11 -12.27
N ILE A 38 1.91 3.63 -11.78
CA ILE A 38 1.50 3.74 -10.39
C ILE A 38 1.67 2.35 -9.80
N VAL A 39 2.53 2.21 -8.79
CA VAL A 39 2.94 0.90 -8.26
C VAL A 39 2.32 0.66 -6.89
N ARG A 40 1.73 -0.52 -6.68
CA ARG A 40 1.29 -1.00 -5.37
C ARG A 40 1.70 -2.45 -5.16
N VAL A 41 2.14 -2.77 -3.95
CA VAL A 41 2.40 -4.14 -3.52
C VAL A 41 1.29 -4.60 -2.57
N TYR A 42 0.85 -5.84 -2.67
CA TYR A 42 -0.21 -6.41 -1.84
C TYR A 42 0.16 -7.78 -1.30
N VAL A 43 -0.42 -8.17 -0.15
CA VAL A 43 -0.35 -9.53 0.41
C VAL A 43 -1.69 -10.25 0.41
N ASP A 44 -2.74 -9.55 0.02
CA ASP A 44 -4.12 -10.00 0.06
C ASP A 44 -4.90 -9.45 -1.14
N TRP A 45 -5.68 -10.32 -1.77
CA TRP A 45 -6.56 -10.00 -2.88
C TRP A 45 -7.84 -10.84 -2.75
N PRO A 46 -8.96 -10.25 -2.33
CA PRO A 46 -10.23 -10.96 -2.20
C PRO A 46 -10.59 -11.78 -3.44
N GLY A 47 -11.02 -13.02 -3.22
CA GLY A 47 -11.32 -13.98 -4.28
C GLY A 47 -10.11 -14.72 -4.86
N GLN A 48 -8.89 -14.44 -4.39
CA GLN A 48 -7.69 -15.20 -4.75
C GLN A 48 -7.16 -16.05 -3.57
N ASN A 49 -6.37 -17.07 -3.90
CA ASN A 49 -5.66 -17.84 -2.90
C ASN A 49 -4.46 -17.03 -2.37
N LEU A 50 -4.38 -16.85 -1.05
CA LEU A 50 -3.27 -16.13 -0.39
C LEU A 50 -1.88 -16.65 -0.75
N SER A 51 -1.74 -17.94 -1.09
CA SER A 51 -0.46 -18.53 -1.52
C SER A 51 0.09 -17.94 -2.82
N ILE A 52 -0.69 -17.11 -3.53
CA ILE A 52 -0.24 -16.33 -4.69
C ILE A 52 0.39 -14.99 -4.24
N SER A 53 0.03 -14.50 -3.06
CA SER A 53 0.38 -13.14 -2.61
C SER A 53 1.38 -13.10 -1.44
N VAL A 54 1.34 -14.10 -0.56
CA VAL A 54 2.20 -14.18 0.63
C VAL A 54 3.44 -15.04 0.33
N PRO A 55 4.67 -14.52 0.53
CA PRO A 55 5.91 -15.28 0.40
C PRO A 55 5.92 -16.62 1.15
N ASP A 56 6.49 -17.65 0.53
CA ASP A 56 6.42 -19.03 1.06
C ASP A 56 7.06 -19.19 2.44
N PHE A 57 8.13 -18.45 2.73
CA PHE A 57 8.83 -18.51 4.02
C PHE A 57 8.04 -17.89 5.18
N LEU A 58 6.96 -17.15 4.91
CA LEU A 58 6.13 -16.52 5.94
C LEU A 58 5.00 -17.41 6.44
N TRP A 59 4.69 -18.52 5.76
CA TRP A 59 3.55 -19.38 6.14
C TRP A 59 3.71 -20.04 7.51
N ASN A 60 4.95 -20.29 7.93
CA ASN A 60 5.19 -20.83 9.26
C ASN A 60 4.91 -19.77 10.34
N GLY A 61 3.85 -19.98 11.12
CA GLY A 61 3.42 -19.06 12.18
C GLY A 61 2.55 -17.90 11.70
N LEU A 62 2.05 -17.94 10.46
CA LEU A 62 1.08 -16.97 9.96
C LEU A 62 -0.33 -17.39 10.34
N THR A 63 -0.95 -16.57 11.20
CA THR A 63 -2.39 -16.65 11.46
C THR A 63 -3.15 -16.06 10.29
N LEU A 64 -4.23 -16.72 9.89
CA LEU A 64 -5.17 -16.23 8.87
C LEU A 64 -6.52 -15.95 9.52
N TYR A 65 -7.20 -14.92 9.03
CA TYR A 65 -8.59 -14.65 9.34
C TYR A 65 -9.46 -14.93 8.11
N SER A 66 -10.71 -15.32 8.36
CA SER A 66 -11.75 -15.36 7.34
C SER A 66 -12.62 -14.12 7.53
N GLY A 67 -12.82 -13.39 6.45
CA GLY A 67 -13.78 -12.30 6.43
C GLY A 67 -15.22 -12.78 6.24
N ASP A 68 -16.11 -11.81 6.03
CA ASP A 68 -17.46 -12.00 5.55
C ASP A 68 -17.48 -12.65 4.15
N VAL A 69 -18.68 -13.03 3.69
CA VAL A 69 -18.86 -13.67 2.38
C VAL A 69 -18.25 -12.81 1.28
N GLY A 70 -17.33 -13.40 0.50
CA GLY A 70 -16.65 -12.76 -0.61
C GLY A 70 -15.28 -12.15 -0.29
N GLN A 71 -14.90 -12.01 0.99
CA GLN A 71 -13.59 -11.48 1.38
C GLN A 71 -12.47 -12.53 1.30
N GLY A 72 -12.81 -13.81 1.49
CA GLY A 72 -11.83 -14.89 1.52
C GLY A 72 -10.97 -14.89 2.79
N LEU A 73 -9.82 -15.54 2.70
CA LEU A 73 -8.82 -15.55 3.76
C LEU A 73 -7.84 -14.40 3.57
N PHE A 74 -7.43 -13.77 4.65
CA PHE A 74 -6.38 -12.75 4.67
C PHE A 74 -5.47 -12.92 5.89
N PRO A 75 -4.21 -12.45 5.84
CA PRO A 75 -3.28 -12.64 6.94
C PRO A 75 -3.65 -11.77 8.14
N ASP A 76 -3.22 -12.20 9.32
CA ASP A 76 -3.22 -11.34 10.50
C ASP A 76 -2.24 -10.17 10.30
N TYR A 77 -2.78 -8.97 10.06
CA TYR A 77 -2.00 -7.74 9.93
C TYR A 77 -1.37 -7.26 11.26
N ASN A 78 -1.54 -8.02 12.35
CA ASN A 78 -0.79 -7.87 13.60
C ASN A 78 0.28 -8.94 13.83
N ASN A 79 0.52 -9.81 12.85
CA ASN A 79 1.65 -10.72 12.88
C ASN A 79 2.97 -9.95 12.72
N GLN A 80 3.80 -9.93 13.77
CA GLN A 80 5.06 -9.18 13.76
C GLN A 80 6.05 -9.66 12.69
N THR A 81 6.08 -10.96 12.37
CA THR A 81 6.94 -11.51 11.32
C THR A 81 6.55 -10.96 9.95
N LEU A 82 5.24 -10.88 9.68
CA LEU A 82 4.73 -10.30 8.44
C LEU A 82 5.07 -8.80 8.35
N ILE A 83 4.83 -8.03 9.41
CA ILE A 83 5.15 -6.59 9.43
C ILE A 83 6.64 -6.34 9.23
N ASN A 84 7.50 -7.11 9.89
CA ASN A 84 8.95 -7.02 9.69
C ASN A 84 9.34 -7.30 8.23
N ALA A 85 8.76 -8.32 7.61
CA ALA A 85 9.02 -8.65 6.21
C ALA A 85 8.55 -7.53 5.26
N MET A 86 7.37 -6.94 5.51
CA MET A 86 6.88 -5.78 4.75
C MET A 86 7.84 -4.59 4.87
N VAL A 87 8.26 -4.23 6.10
CA VAL A 87 9.23 -3.15 6.35
C VAL A 87 10.54 -3.41 5.62
N THR A 88 11.10 -4.62 5.73
CA THR A 88 12.33 -5.02 5.06
C THR A 88 12.22 -4.91 3.53
N LEU A 89 11.10 -5.35 2.96
CA LEU A 89 10.84 -5.21 1.53
C LEU A 89 10.69 -3.74 1.10
N ILE A 90 9.96 -2.92 1.86
CA ILE A 90 9.79 -1.48 1.57
C ILE A 90 11.15 -0.78 1.51
N GLN A 91 12.04 -1.08 2.46
CA GLN A 91 13.41 -0.53 2.47
C GLN A 91 14.23 -1.00 1.27
N ALA A 92 14.09 -2.25 0.86
CA ALA A 92 14.78 -2.76 -0.33
C ALA A 92 14.26 -2.11 -1.62
N LEU A 93 12.93 -1.92 -1.74
CA LEU A 93 12.31 -1.26 -2.87
C LEU A 93 12.72 0.21 -2.95
N GLY A 94 12.73 0.95 -1.83
CA GLY A 94 13.17 2.35 -1.81
C GLY A 94 14.63 2.53 -2.23
N ARG A 95 15.52 1.61 -1.84
CA ARG A 95 16.93 1.63 -2.31
C ARG A 95 17.08 1.52 -3.83
N VAL A 96 16.14 0.85 -4.50
CA VAL A 96 16.19 0.59 -5.95
C VAL A 96 15.37 1.61 -6.74
N TYR A 97 14.21 2.00 -6.23
CA TYR A 97 13.18 2.71 -7.01
C TYR A 97 12.89 4.14 -6.54
N ASP A 98 13.47 4.62 -5.42
CA ASP A 98 13.30 6.02 -5.02
C ASP A 98 13.96 6.97 -6.03
N GLY A 99 13.15 7.83 -6.66
CA GLY A 99 13.55 8.72 -7.74
C GLY A 99 13.57 8.08 -9.14
N ASP A 100 13.08 6.86 -9.31
CA ASP A 100 12.90 6.27 -10.65
C ASP A 100 11.83 7.04 -11.43
N ILE A 101 12.25 7.75 -12.47
CA ILE A 101 11.38 8.61 -13.28
C ILE A 101 10.29 7.86 -14.03
N ARG A 102 10.33 6.52 -14.10
CA ARG A 102 9.27 5.71 -14.72
C ARG A 102 8.06 5.54 -13.80
N ILE A 103 8.23 5.86 -12.51
CA ILE A 103 7.19 5.78 -11.48
C ILE A 103 6.63 7.18 -11.24
N GLY A 104 5.33 7.36 -11.50
CA GLY A 104 4.65 8.60 -11.17
C GLY A 104 4.32 8.68 -9.69
N PHE A 105 3.81 7.57 -9.14
CA PHE A 105 3.43 7.44 -7.73
C PHE A 105 3.68 6.02 -7.23
N TRP A 106 4.07 5.91 -5.96
CA TRP A 106 4.07 4.65 -5.23
C TRP A 106 2.92 4.63 -4.23
N GLN A 107 1.93 3.76 -4.42
CA GLN A 107 0.84 3.61 -3.46
C GLN A 107 1.32 2.80 -2.26
N VAL A 108 1.11 3.34 -1.06
CA VAL A 108 1.41 2.70 0.22
C VAL A 108 0.44 1.53 0.37
N GLY A 109 0.91 0.33 -0.02
CA GLY A 109 0.12 -0.89 -0.07
C GLY A 109 0.26 -1.78 1.15
N PHE A 110 0.30 -3.09 0.91
CA PHE A 110 0.44 -4.19 1.87
C PHE A 110 -0.77 -4.42 2.77
N LEU A 111 -1.15 -3.45 3.60
CA LEU A 111 -2.18 -3.66 4.62
C LEU A 111 -3.58 -3.70 4.01
N GLY A 112 -4.40 -4.64 4.46
CA GLY A 112 -5.78 -4.78 4.06
C GLY A 112 -6.01 -5.37 2.66
N HIS A 113 -7.29 -5.54 2.33
CA HIS A 113 -7.73 -6.05 1.03
C HIS A 113 -7.17 -5.21 -0.09
N TRP A 114 -6.63 -5.86 -1.13
CA TRP A 114 -5.99 -5.21 -2.29
C TRP A 114 -4.79 -4.31 -1.94
N GLY A 115 -4.34 -4.30 -0.68
CA GLY A 115 -3.38 -3.33 -0.14
C GLY A 115 -3.98 -1.94 0.12
N GLU A 116 -5.30 -1.82 0.29
CA GLU A 116 -6.03 -0.55 0.34
C GLU A 116 -6.26 0.00 1.76
N TRP A 117 -5.64 -0.61 2.77
CA TRP A 117 -5.71 -0.18 4.17
C TRP A 117 -7.11 -0.29 4.80
N HIS A 118 -7.83 -1.36 4.47
CA HIS A 118 -9.04 -1.78 5.18
C HIS A 118 -9.26 -3.28 5.07
N THR A 119 -10.07 -3.84 5.97
CA THR A 119 -10.62 -5.20 5.85
C THR A 119 -12.14 -5.17 5.66
N SER A 120 -12.70 -4.01 5.26
CA SER A 120 -14.15 -3.80 5.08
C SER A 120 -14.82 -4.85 4.19
N PRO A 121 -16.05 -5.32 4.51
CA PRO A 121 -16.90 -4.89 5.64
C PRO A 121 -16.43 -5.30 7.04
N ASN A 122 -15.55 -6.28 7.20
CA ASN A 122 -15.00 -6.65 8.50
C ASN A 122 -14.04 -5.57 9.03
N THR A 123 -14.32 -4.96 10.17
CA THR A 123 -13.44 -3.93 10.77
C THR A 123 -12.62 -4.46 11.96
N THR A 124 -12.79 -5.72 12.32
CA THR A 124 -12.16 -6.32 13.52
C THR A 124 -10.69 -6.65 13.30
N TYR A 125 -10.33 -7.11 12.10
CA TYR A 125 -9.03 -7.73 11.85
C TYR A 125 -8.03 -6.86 11.09
N PHE A 126 -8.25 -5.54 11.05
CA PHE A 126 -7.29 -4.62 10.43
C PHE A 126 -6.03 -4.43 11.30
N ALA A 127 -4.98 -3.89 10.69
CA ALA A 127 -3.71 -3.62 11.36
C ALA A 127 -3.90 -2.66 12.54
N SER A 128 -3.21 -2.92 13.66
CA SER A 128 -3.15 -1.97 14.78
C SER A 128 -2.50 -0.65 14.36
N THR A 129 -2.82 0.43 15.08
CA THR A 129 -2.20 1.75 14.88
C THR A 129 -0.67 1.68 14.88
N SER A 130 -0.07 0.88 15.76
CA SER A 130 1.39 0.74 15.83
C SER A 130 1.98 0.07 14.60
N HIS A 131 1.30 -0.93 14.02
CA HIS A 131 1.76 -1.56 12.79
C HIS A 131 1.52 -0.70 11.55
N GLN A 132 0.43 0.06 11.52
CA GLN A 132 0.22 1.11 10.53
C GLN A 132 1.39 2.12 10.56
N ASP A 133 1.80 2.56 11.74
CA ASP A 133 2.93 3.49 11.92
C ASP A 133 4.24 2.91 11.38
N GLN A 134 4.52 1.64 11.64
CA GLN A 134 5.72 0.96 11.14
C GLN A 134 5.77 0.96 9.61
N ILE A 135 4.65 0.69 8.93
CA ILE A 135 4.60 0.69 7.47
C ILE A 135 4.72 2.11 6.90
N ILE A 136 4.02 3.10 7.48
CA ILE A 136 4.13 4.51 7.05
C ILE A 136 5.56 5.03 7.25
N ALA A 137 6.19 4.74 8.39
CA ALA A 137 7.56 5.12 8.68
C ALA A 137 8.55 4.48 7.68
N ALA A 138 8.37 3.20 7.35
CA ALA A 138 9.20 2.53 6.36
C ALA A 138 9.09 3.20 4.99
N PHE A 139 7.88 3.54 4.53
CA PHE A 139 7.69 4.22 3.25
C PHE A 139 8.28 5.63 3.24
N THR A 140 7.91 6.46 4.22
CA THR A 140 8.36 7.87 4.28
C THR A 140 9.87 8.02 4.47
N SER A 141 10.55 7.03 5.06
CA SER A 141 12.01 7.01 5.17
C SER A 141 12.72 6.41 3.95
N SER A 142 12.07 5.52 3.20
CA SER A 142 12.68 4.82 2.06
C SER A 142 12.40 5.50 0.71
N PHE A 143 11.33 6.29 0.61
CA PHE A 143 10.95 7.02 -0.60
C PHE A 143 10.93 8.53 -0.30
N THR A 144 12.05 9.18 -0.57
CA THR A 144 12.26 10.62 -0.32
C THR A 144 12.14 11.47 -1.57
N LYS A 145 12.20 10.85 -2.75
CA LYS A 145 12.10 11.50 -4.07
C LYS A 145 10.83 11.10 -4.81
N THR A 146 10.46 9.82 -4.77
CA THR A 146 9.23 9.33 -5.38
C THR A 146 8.04 9.70 -4.49
N ILE A 147 6.99 10.27 -5.09
CA ILE A 147 5.78 10.61 -4.36
C ILE A 147 5.06 9.32 -3.94
N ILE A 148 4.78 9.19 -2.64
CA ILE A 148 4.00 8.08 -2.09
C ILE A 148 2.55 8.51 -1.81
N GLN A 149 1.60 7.58 -1.92
CA GLN A 149 0.17 7.87 -1.73
C GLN A 149 -0.53 6.85 -0.82
N LEU A 150 -1.26 7.30 0.19
CA LEU A 150 -2.22 6.49 0.96
C LEU A 150 -3.61 6.56 0.31
N ARG A 151 -4.47 5.56 0.54
CA ARG A 151 -5.86 5.61 0.04
C ARG A 151 -6.73 6.54 0.88
N TYR A 152 -6.73 6.37 2.20
CA TYR A 152 -7.68 7.09 3.07
C TYR A 152 -6.99 8.14 3.93
N PHE A 153 -7.61 9.32 4.01
CA PHE A 153 -7.16 10.40 4.90
C PHE A 153 -7.30 10.04 6.39
N ALA A 154 -8.28 9.21 6.72
CA ALA A 154 -8.59 8.82 8.09
C ALA A 154 -7.82 7.58 8.58
N VAL A 155 -7.01 6.94 7.72
CA VAL A 155 -6.27 5.72 8.05
C VAL A 155 -4.77 5.97 7.87
N THR A 156 -4.18 6.62 8.87
CA THR A 156 -2.77 7.05 8.86
C THR A 156 -2.02 6.67 10.13
N GLY A 157 -2.42 5.58 10.80
CA GLY A 157 -1.88 5.22 12.10
C GLY A 157 -2.08 6.33 13.14
N SER A 158 -1.04 6.65 13.91
CA SER A 158 -1.03 7.75 14.89
C SER A 158 -0.65 9.10 14.30
N TYR A 159 -0.21 9.13 13.04
CA TYR A 159 0.21 10.35 12.38
C TYR A 159 -0.95 11.27 12.04
N ASN A 160 -0.72 12.57 12.17
CA ASN A 160 -1.65 13.57 11.67
C ASN A 160 -1.59 13.60 10.12
N PRO A 161 -2.68 13.28 9.42
CA PRO A 161 -2.72 13.24 7.96
C PRO A 161 -2.34 14.57 7.32
N THR A 162 -2.55 15.70 8.02
CA THR A 162 -2.24 17.02 7.46
C THR A 162 -0.77 17.39 7.46
N SER A 163 0.04 16.70 8.27
CA SER A 163 1.49 16.92 8.37
C SER A 163 2.32 15.84 7.68
N LEU A 164 1.71 14.70 7.33
CA LEU A 164 2.40 13.61 6.65
C LEU A 164 2.91 14.03 5.28
N SER A 165 4.13 13.59 4.95
CA SER A 165 4.72 13.79 3.62
C SER A 165 4.28 12.71 2.64
N VAL A 166 2.96 12.58 2.49
CA VAL A 166 2.30 11.62 1.60
C VAL A 166 1.20 12.32 0.81
N GLY A 167 0.90 11.82 -0.38
CA GLY A 167 -0.33 12.13 -1.10
C GLY A 167 -1.47 11.21 -0.67
N PHE A 168 -2.66 11.49 -1.18
CA PHE A 168 -3.84 10.64 -1.02
C PHE A 168 -4.46 10.36 -2.39
N HIS A 169 -4.96 9.14 -2.61
CA HIS A 169 -5.56 8.74 -3.88
C HIS A 169 -6.93 8.10 -3.67
N ASP A 170 -7.88 8.46 -4.54
CA ASP A 170 -9.20 7.86 -4.58
C ASP A 170 -9.17 6.64 -5.49
N ASP A 171 -9.05 5.46 -4.89
CA ASP A 171 -8.91 4.19 -5.62
C ASP A 171 -10.25 3.68 -6.20
N SER A 172 -11.36 4.30 -5.83
CA SER A 172 -12.72 3.93 -6.28
C SER A 172 -13.46 5.21 -6.70
N PHE A 173 -12.81 5.97 -7.58
CA PHE A 173 -13.31 7.25 -8.07
C PHE A 173 -14.72 7.11 -8.66
N ASP A 174 -15.57 8.10 -8.41
CA ASP A 174 -17.02 8.17 -8.72
C ASP A 174 -17.90 7.25 -7.85
N GLN A 175 -17.40 6.08 -7.44
CA GLN A 175 -18.16 5.13 -6.63
C GLN A 175 -18.07 5.41 -5.12
N ASP A 176 -16.85 5.56 -4.59
CA ASP A 176 -16.59 5.79 -3.16
C ASP A 176 -16.02 7.18 -2.89
N THR A 177 -16.23 8.13 -3.80
CA THR A 177 -15.65 9.47 -3.70
C THR A 177 -16.34 10.34 -2.66
N TYR A 178 -17.68 10.40 -2.66
CA TYR A 178 -18.44 11.41 -1.91
C TYR A 178 -19.84 10.93 -1.50
N GLY A 179 -20.25 11.26 -0.28
CA GLY A 179 -21.65 11.14 0.18
C GLY A 179 -21.75 10.52 1.57
N LEU A 180 -21.17 9.34 1.76
CA LEU A 180 -21.14 8.63 3.04
C LEU A 180 -19.86 8.96 3.82
N SER A 181 -19.91 8.81 5.15
CA SER A 181 -18.80 9.20 6.04
C SER A 181 -17.48 8.48 5.76
N TRP A 182 -17.55 7.25 5.25
CA TRP A 182 -16.38 6.41 4.93
C TRP A 182 -15.81 6.67 3.53
N MET A 183 -16.49 7.45 2.68
CA MET A 183 -16.06 7.76 1.32
C MET A 183 -14.90 8.76 1.30
N PHE A 184 -14.04 8.67 0.27
CA PHE A 184 -12.73 9.31 0.19
C PHE A 184 -12.75 10.80 0.59
N TYR A 185 -13.57 11.63 -0.06
CA TYR A 185 -13.64 13.06 0.24
C TYR A 185 -14.16 13.33 1.66
N ASN A 186 -15.19 12.60 2.10
CA ASN A 186 -15.77 12.76 3.43
C ASN A 186 -14.76 12.43 4.53
N THR A 187 -13.88 11.43 4.34
CA THR A 187 -12.79 11.16 5.28
C THR A 187 -11.80 12.32 5.37
N SER A 188 -11.53 13.02 4.26
CA SER A 188 -10.68 14.22 4.26
C SER A 188 -11.29 15.37 5.08
N VAL A 189 -12.62 15.54 5.01
CA VAL A 189 -13.35 16.55 5.80
C VAL A 189 -13.27 16.20 7.28
N ALA A 190 -13.50 14.93 7.63
CA ALA A 190 -13.52 14.46 9.02
C ALA A 190 -12.20 14.72 9.77
N VAL A 191 -11.06 14.67 9.07
CA VAL A 191 -9.73 14.90 9.64
C VAL A 191 -9.13 16.26 9.31
N GLY A 192 -9.90 17.18 8.73
CA GLY A 192 -9.45 18.54 8.39
C GLY A 192 -8.40 18.59 7.27
N ALA A 193 -8.34 17.58 6.41
CA ALA A 193 -7.33 17.40 5.36
C ALA A 193 -7.78 17.85 3.95
N THR A 194 -8.88 18.60 3.84
CA THR A 194 -9.47 19.03 2.54
C THR A 194 -8.54 19.88 1.66
N ASN A 195 -7.46 20.43 2.22
CA ASN A 195 -6.46 21.22 1.50
C ASN A 195 -5.12 20.51 1.29
N GLN A 196 -4.99 19.23 1.64
CA GLN A 196 -3.71 18.49 1.51
C GLN A 196 -3.19 18.42 0.07
N TRP A 197 -4.08 18.42 -0.92
CA TRP A 197 -3.68 18.48 -2.32
C TRP A 197 -2.90 19.76 -2.68
N ARG A 198 -2.98 20.84 -1.88
CA ARG A 198 -2.25 22.10 -2.13
C ARG A 198 -0.81 22.08 -1.64
N SER A 199 -0.47 21.24 -0.66
CA SER A 199 0.82 21.29 0.04
C SER A 199 1.90 20.37 -0.57
N ARG A 200 1.55 19.55 -1.57
CA ARG A 200 2.44 18.48 -2.09
C ARG A 200 2.69 18.51 -3.61
N VAL A 201 2.45 19.64 -4.28
CA VAL A 201 2.63 19.80 -5.75
C VAL A 201 3.97 20.45 -6.15
N SER A 202 4.80 20.85 -5.20
CA SER A 202 6.12 21.40 -5.56
C SER A 202 7.13 20.28 -5.79
N LEU A 203 7.31 19.92 -7.06
CA LEU A 203 8.55 19.36 -7.57
C LEU A 203 9.58 20.50 -7.56
N THR A 204 10.34 20.64 -6.47
CA THR A 204 11.58 21.43 -6.47
C THR A 204 12.74 20.57 -6.92
#